data_AF-A0A1Q6XXI3-F1
#
_entry.id   AF-A0A1Q6XXI3-F1
#
_cell.length_a   1.000
_cell.length_b   1.000
_cell.length_c   1.000
_cell.angle_alpha   90.00
_cell.angle_beta   90.00
_cell.angle_gamma   90.00
#
_symmetry.space_group_name_H-M   'P 1'
#
loop_
_entity.id
_entity.type
_entity.pdbx_description
1 polymer ?
#
loop_
_entity_poly.entity_id
_entity_poly.type
_entity_poly.pdbx_seq_one_letter_code
_entity_poly.pdbx_strand_id
1 'polypeptide(L)'
;MRIALDYTAGIRQGAGVGQYVRSLVDAMLAQDANNKYTLITSGRPPKERSFPTADNVRGRNVFIPDRYLNILWYRWRVPLYAKYFTGPADIYHGLDFGLPPL
;
A
#
# COMPACT_ATOMS: atom_id res chain seq x y z
N MET A 1 8.08 -5.25 -14.44
CA MET A 1 7.89 -6.05 -13.21
C MET A 1 6.65 -5.57 -12.47
N ARG A 2 6.04 -6.39 -11.60
CA ARG A 2 4.83 -6.03 -10.82
C ARG A 2 5.23 -5.73 -9.38
N ILE A 3 5.09 -4.48 -8.96
CA ILE A 3 5.53 -4.01 -7.63
C ILE A 3 4.29 -3.61 -6.84
N ALA A 4 4.12 -4.17 -5.65
CA ALA A 4 3.08 -3.77 -4.72
C ALA A 4 3.66 -2.92 -3.59
N LEU A 5 3.05 -1.76 -3.36
CA LEU A 5 3.46 -0.84 -2.31
C LEU A 5 2.34 -0.73 -1.27
N ASP A 6 2.70 -0.83 0.01
CA ASP A 6 1.81 -0.43 1.09
C ASP A 6 1.76 1.09 1.17
N TYR A 7 0.72 1.69 0.63
CA TYR A 7 0.51 3.13 0.61
C TYR A 7 -0.38 3.62 1.77
N THR A 8 -0.63 2.77 2.77
CA THR A 8 -1.49 3.09 3.92
C THR A 8 -1.03 4.36 4.64
N ALA A 9 0.28 4.53 4.85
CA ALA A 9 0.82 5.74 5.47
C ALA A 9 0.55 7.01 4.65
N GLY A 10 0.66 6.96 3.31
CA GLY A 10 0.40 8.11 2.43
C GLY A 10 -1.06 8.59 2.44
N ILE A 11 -1.99 7.65 2.68
CA ILE A 11 -3.43 7.91 2.81
C ILE A 11 -3.81 8.36 4.21
N ARG A 12 -3.40 7.61 5.25
CA ARG A 12 -3.91 7.80 6.62
C ARG A 12 -3.16 8.90 7.37
N GLN A 13 -1.87 9.08 7.12
CA GLN A 13 -1.06 10.06 7.83
C GLN A 13 -1.05 11.41 7.11
N GLY A 14 -1.28 12.49 7.88
CA GLY A 14 -1.39 13.84 7.34
C GLY A 14 -0.05 14.52 7.06
N ALA A 15 0.95 14.27 7.91
CA ALA A 15 2.25 14.93 7.89
C ALA A 15 3.38 13.92 8.16
N GLY A 16 4.63 14.38 8.10
CA GLY A 16 5.81 13.57 8.38
C GLY A 16 5.94 12.42 7.39
N VAL A 17 5.82 11.17 7.89
CA VAL A 17 5.93 9.95 7.08
C VAL A 17 4.89 9.91 5.96
N GLY A 18 3.65 10.36 6.20
CA GLY A 18 2.64 10.43 5.13
C GLY A 18 3.06 11.35 3.97
N GLN A 19 3.65 12.51 4.27
CA GLN A 19 4.16 13.42 3.25
C GLN A 19 5.37 12.82 2.52
N TYR A 20 6.28 12.21 3.27
CA TYR A 20 7.44 11.53 2.70
C TYR A 20 7.03 10.43 1.72
N VAL A 21 6.10 9.57 2.11
CA VAL A 21 5.59 8.46 1.28
C VAL A 21 4.91 8.98 0.01
N ARG A 22 4.12 10.06 0.10
CA ARG A 22 3.53 10.72 -1.07
C ARG A 22 4.61 11.20 -2.04
N SER A 23 5.55 12.02 -1.54
CA SER A 23 6.63 12.57 -2.37
C SER A 23 7.53 11.50 -2.97
N LEU A 24 7.82 10.43 -2.24
CA LEU A 24 8.62 9.30 -2.72
C LEU A 24 7.91 8.57 -3.87
N VAL A 25 6.62 8.24 -3.69
CA VAL A 25 5.84 7.53 -4.71
C VAL A 25 5.66 8.41 -5.94
N ASP A 26 5.36 9.70 -5.79
CA ASP A 26 5.24 10.63 -6.91
C ASP A 26 6.55 10.73 -7.71
N ALA A 27 7.70 10.88 -7.03
CA ALA A 27 9.01 10.93 -7.68
C ALA A 27 9.34 9.62 -8.40
N MET A 28 9.00 8.48 -7.81
CA MET A 28 9.24 7.17 -8.41
C MET A 28 8.40 6.95 -9.66
N LEU A 29 7.11 7.32 -9.62
CA LEU A 29 6.20 7.21 -10.75
C LEU A 29 6.56 8.17 -11.90
N ALA A 30 7.17 9.32 -11.59
CA ALA A 30 7.67 10.24 -12.61
C ALA A 30 8.90 9.69 -13.35
N GLN A 31 9.69 8.81 -12.73
CA GLN A 31 10.90 8.25 -13.34
C GLN A 31 10.68 6.88 -14.00
N ASP A 32 9.72 6.10 -13.53
CA ASP A 32 9.49 4.74 -14.02
C ASP A 32 8.11 4.55 -14.64
N ALA A 33 8.10 4.36 -15.96
CA ALA A 33 6.93 4.01 -16.74
C ALA A 33 6.88 2.53 -17.17
N ASN A 34 7.94 1.76 -16.92
CA ASN A 34 8.06 0.39 -17.41
C ASN A 34 7.49 -0.65 -16.42
N ASN A 35 7.55 -0.35 -15.12
CA ASN A 35 6.99 -1.24 -14.10
C ASN A 35 5.52 -0.94 -13.81
N LYS A 36 4.79 -1.97 -13.36
CA LYS A 36 3.39 -1.86 -12.96
C LYS A 36 3.32 -1.77 -11.44
N TYR A 37 2.74 -0.69 -10.94
CA TYR A 37 2.62 -0.42 -9.51
C TYR A 37 1.20 -0.71 -9.02
N THR A 38 1.11 -1.42 -7.91
CA THR A 38 -0.16 -1.61 -7.17
C THR A 38 -0.03 -0.96 -5.81
N LEU A 39 -0.72 0.16 -5.62
CA LEU A 39 -0.75 0.89 -4.35
C LEU A 39 -1.90 0.37 -3.51
N ILE A 40 -1.62 -0.04 -2.28
CA ILE A 40 -2.61 -0.66 -1.43
C ILE A 40 -2.80 0.17 -0.19
N THR A 41 -4.05 0.33 0.22
CA THR A 41 -4.37 0.87 1.54
C THR A 41 -5.28 -0.11 2.25
N SER A 42 -5.13 -0.18 3.57
CA SER A 42 -6.11 -0.79 4.45
C SER A 42 -7.17 0.24 4.89
N GLY A 43 -8.40 -0.24 5.06
CA GLY A 43 -9.54 0.58 5.45
C GLY A 43 -9.93 1.62 4.40
N ARG A 44 -11.06 2.29 4.64
CA ARG A 44 -11.60 3.28 3.69
C ARG A 44 -10.71 4.54 3.65
N PRO A 45 -10.16 4.94 2.48
CA PRO A 45 -9.41 6.18 2.36
C PRO A 45 -10.33 7.39 2.62
N PRO A 46 -9.83 8.45 3.28
CA PRO A 46 -10.54 9.73 3.35
C PRO A 46 -10.76 10.29 1.94
N LYS A 47 -11.90 10.96 1.69
CA LYS A 47 -12.16 11.59 0.37
C LYS A 47 -11.08 12.60 -0.05
N GLU A 48 -10.42 13.22 0.92
CA GLU A 48 -9.41 14.26 0.72
C GLU A 48 -8.04 13.72 0.26
N ARG A 49 -7.78 12.41 0.42
CA ARG A 49 -6.49 11.80 0.09
C ARG A 49 -6.71 10.58 -0.79
N SER A 50 -6.51 10.77 -2.09
CA SER A 50 -6.60 9.73 -3.11
C SER A 50 -5.23 9.12 -3.42
N PHE A 51 -5.26 7.98 -4.10
CA PHE A 51 -4.06 7.43 -4.72
C PHE A 51 -3.57 8.35 -5.85
N PRO A 52 -2.25 8.41 -6.09
CA PRO A 52 -1.72 9.04 -7.29
C PRO A 52 -2.21 8.29 -8.54
N THR A 53 -2.48 9.04 -9.59
CA THR A 53 -2.99 8.51 -10.87
C THR A 53 -1.89 8.55 -11.91
N ALA A 54 -1.50 7.38 -12.40
CA ALA A 54 -0.63 7.22 -13.56
C ALA A 54 -1.03 5.96 -14.34
N ASP A 55 -0.67 5.87 -15.62
CA ASP A 55 -1.10 4.78 -16.52
C ASP A 55 -0.63 3.38 -16.05
N ASN A 56 0.48 3.35 -15.32
CA ASN A 56 1.07 2.14 -14.76
C ASN A 56 0.70 1.88 -13.29
N VAL A 57 -0.20 2.66 -12.70
CA VAL A 57 -0.58 2.59 -11.29
C VAL A 57 -2.01 2.07 -11.11
N ARG A 58 -2.18 1.14 -10.17
CA ARG A 58 -3.49 0.69 -9.72
C ARG A 58 -3.62 0.90 -8.21
N GLY A 59 -4.55 1.76 -7.82
CA GLY A 59 -4.96 1.88 -6.42
C GLY A 59 -5.92 0.75 -6.04
N ARG A 60 -5.61 0.02 -4.98
CA ARG A 60 -6.47 -1.03 -4.43
C ARG A 60 -6.73 -0.77 -2.96
N ASN A 61 -8.00 -0.75 -2.60
CA ASN A 61 -8.41 -0.60 -1.23
C ASN A 61 -8.83 -1.95 -0.64
N VAL A 62 -8.25 -2.31 0.49
CA VAL A 62 -8.67 -3.44 1.31
C VAL A 62 -9.64 -2.92 2.36
N PHE A 63 -10.91 -3.34 2.28
CA PHE A 63 -11.95 -2.90 3.20
C PHE A 63 -11.74 -3.32 4.67
N ILE A 64 -10.76 -4.19 4.94
CA ILE A 64 -10.39 -4.62 6.28
C ILE A 64 -9.56 -3.51 6.95
N PRO A 65 -9.99 -2.98 8.10
CA PRO A 65 -9.19 -2.03 8.86
C PRO A 65 -7.86 -2.65 9.35
N ASP A 66 -6.79 -1.84 9.38
CA ASP A 66 -5.46 -2.23 9.90
C ASP A 66 -5.50 -2.99 11.21
N ARG A 67 -6.37 -2.57 12.13
CA ARG A 67 -6.48 -3.19 13.45
C ARG A 67 -6.78 -4.68 13.35
N TYR A 68 -7.67 -5.07 12.44
CA TYR A 68 -8.04 -6.47 12.27
C TYR A 68 -6.96 -7.25 11.53
N LEU A 69 -6.29 -6.65 10.54
CA LEU A 69 -5.12 -7.27 9.90
C LEU A 69 -4.01 -7.55 10.92
N ASN A 70 -3.72 -6.59 11.81
CA ASN A 70 -2.76 -6.77 12.89
C ASN A 70 -3.18 -7.85 13.89
N ILE A 71 -4.47 -7.94 14.25
CA ILE A 71 -4.96 -9.01 15.13
C ILE A 71 -4.83 -10.38 14.44
N LEU A 72 -5.29 -10.52 13.20
CA LEU A 72 -5.20 -11.77 12.44
C LEU A 72 -3.74 -12.24 12.32
N TRP A 73 -2.82 -11.29 12.16
CA TRP A 73 -1.40 -11.58 12.06
C TRP A 73 -0.72 -11.86 13.41
N TYR A 74 -0.64 -10.86 14.28
CA TYR A 74 0.13 -10.96 15.53
C TYR A 74 -0.54 -11.87 16.56
N ARG A 75 -1.88 -11.90 16.60
CA ARG A 75 -2.63 -12.66 17.62
C ARG A 75 -3.02 -14.05 17.15
N TRP A 76 -3.48 -14.18 15.91
CA TRP A 76 -4.00 -15.46 15.39
C TRP A 76 -3.04 -16.19 14.45
N ARG A 77 -1.91 -15.56 14.06
CA ARG A 77 -0.89 -16.14 13.18
C ARG A 77 -1.47 -16.72 11.88
N VAL A 78 -2.52 -16.10 11.36
CA VAL A 78 -3.16 -16.56 10.12
C VAL A 78 -2.21 -16.27 8.95
N PRO A 79 -1.91 -17.25 8.08
CA PRO A 79 -1.03 -17.07 6.93
C PRO A 79 -1.75 -16.31 5.80
N LEU A 80 -2.03 -15.03 6.03
CA LEU A 80 -2.68 -14.16 5.06
C LEU A 80 -1.65 -13.57 4.11
N TYR A 81 -1.24 -14.31 3.08
CA TYR A 81 -0.28 -13.83 2.11
C TYR A 81 -0.68 -12.48 1.49
N ALA A 82 0.28 -11.55 1.39
CA ALA A 82 0.06 -10.22 0.80
C ALA A 82 -0.57 -10.30 -0.61
N LYS A 83 -0.29 -11.36 -1.36
CA LYS A 83 -0.87 -11.64 -2.70
C LYS A 83 -2.40 -11.69 -2.72
N TYR A 84 -3.07 -12.05 -1.63
CA TYR A 84 -4.54 -12.02 -1.55
C TYR A 84 -5.08 -10.59 -1.68
N PHE A 85 -4.34 -9.61 -1.15
CA PHE A 85 -4.72 -8.21 -1.16
C PHE A 85 -4.13 -7.45 -2.34
N THR A 86 -2.88 -7.76 -2.69
CA THR A 86 -2.13 -7.06 -3.74
C THR A 86 -2.46 -7.58 -5.14
N GLY A 87 -2.81 -8.87 -5.27
CA GLY A 87 -2.81 -9.57 -6.54
C GLY A 87 -1.42 -10.13 -6.88
N PRO A 88 -1.15 -10.47 -8.15
CA PRO A 88 0.15 -11.00 -8.54
C PRO A 88 1.21 -9.89 -8.52
N ALA A 89 2.02 -9.85 -7.47
CA ALA A 89 3.17 -8.97 -7.31
C ALA A 89 4.46 -9.78 -7.15
N ASP A 90 5.53 -9.31 -7.79
CA ASP A 90 6.87 -9.88 -7.74
C ASP A 90 7.63 -9.36 -6.51
N ILE A 91 7.42 -8.07 -6.18
CA ILE A 91 8.02 -7.39 -5.02
C ILE A 91 6.89 -6.75 -4.20
N TYR A 92 6.96 -6.93 -2.88
CA TYR A 92 6.13 -6.22 -1.93
C TYR A 92 7.00 -5.28 -1.08
N HIS A 93 6.63 -4.00 -1.03
CA HIS A 93 7.36 -3.00 -0.26
C HIS A 93 6.43 -2.30 0.73
N GLY A 94 6.69 -2.50 2.03
CA GLY A 94 6.00 -1.76 3.10
C GLY A 94 6.63 -0.39 3.26
N LEU A 95 5.88 0.67 2.97
CA LEU A 95 6.32 2.07 3.19
C LEU A 95 6.01 2.56 4.61
N ASP A 96 5.38 1.70 5.42
CA ASP A 96 5.20 1.85 6.86
C ASP A 96 5.85 0.65 7.56
N PHE A 97 6.19 0.79 8.83
CA PHE A 97 6.87 -0.23 9.63
C PHE A 97 6.02 -1.48 9.89
N GLY A 98 4.71 -1.40 9.63
CA GLY A 98 3.81 -2.54 9.66
C GLY A 98 3.93 -3.35 8.38
N LEU A 99 4.71 -4.43 8.39
CA LEU A 99 4.59 -5.44 7.35
C LEU A 99 3.27 -6.20 7.54
N PRO A 100 2.36 -6.21 6.56
CA PRO A 100 1.28 -7.18 6.60
C PRO A 100 1.87 -8.60 6.54
N PRO A 101 1.07 -9.59 6.96
CA PRO A 101 1.42 -11.00 6.76
C PRO A 101 1.94 -11.23 5.34
N LEU A 102 3.21 -11.59 5.21
CA LEU A 102 3.83 -11.96 3.93
C LEU A 102 3.62 -13.44 3.67
#